data_AF-A0A817YYW9-F1
#
_entry.id   AF-A0A817YYW9-F1
#
_cell.length_a   1.000
_cell.length_b   1.000
_cell.length_c   1.000
_cell.angle_alpha   90.00
_cell.angle_beta   90.00
_cell.angle_gamma   90.00
#
_symmetry.space_group_name_H-M   'P 1'
#
loop_
_entity.id
_entity.type
_entity.pdbx_description
1 polymer ?
#
loop_
_entity_poly.entity_id
_entity_poly.type
_entity_poly.pdbx_seq_one_letter_code
_entity_poly.pdbx_strand_id
1 'polypeptide(L)'
;GGMKGADIGVGWVDQKGTVHFQDRYAFGMSRPVIDNTTTDWFHLQGREQNGWTSIQFKRLLDTCDSMDVPIKSGTNVLIFAYGFVDPDLSRSDGDISYHGTRRGTRMIPLRSYGDPPLEKQFAGLESFEFRARNYRVPSDESTYYCKVYKAPTHFPAKRHAVATYDERGYFFCLDRVDNSGIRFYIGNELRQHDLGYLSFGTGPSPVALAIPPQVNRFIVDSYCSPTAG
;
A
#
# COMPACT_ATOMS: atom_id res chain seq x y z
N GLY A 1 -0.28 9.75 -9.67
CA GLY A 1 -0.79 9.73 -8.28
C GLY A 1 -2.22 10.26 -8.21
N GLY A 2 -2.48 11.40 -8.86
CA GLY A 2 -3.82 11.77 -9.31
C GLY A 2 -4.08 11.33 -10.77
N MET A 3 -5.19 11.79 -11.35
CA MET A 3 -5.65 11.40 -12.69
C MET A 3 -4.74 11.89 -13.82
N LYS A 4 -4.22 13.12 -13.76
CA LYS A 4 -3.27 13.61 -14.78
C LYS A 4 -2.00 12.75 -14.81
N GLY A 5 -1.66 12.28 -16.02
CA GLY A 5 -0.54 11.39 -16.31
C GLY A 5 -0.79 9.93 -15.92
N ALA A 6 -2.04 9.53 -15.73
CA ALA A 6 -2.38 8.15 -15.40
C ALA A 6 -2.63 7.31 -16.66
N ASP A 7 -2.11 6.09 -16.60
CA ASP A 7 -2.39 4.91 -17.42
C ASP A 7 -3.63 4.20 -16.81
N ILE A 8 -4.70 4.05 -17.60
CA ILE A 8 -6.05 3.73 -17.11
C ILE A 8 -6.70 2.65 -17.98
N GLY A 9 -6.91 1.48 -17.38
CA GLY A 9 -7.88 0.51 -17.89
C GLY A 9 -9.31 0.84 -17.44
N VAL A 10 -10.25 0.91 -18.39
CA VAL A 10 -11.68 1.07 -18.13
C VAL A 10 -12.43 -0.16 -18.61
N GLY A 11 -13.20 -0.83 -17.75
CA GLY A 11 -13.97 -2.01 -18.15
C GLY A 11 -15.34 -2.11 -17.51
N TRP A 12 -16.24 -2.78 -18.21
CA TRP A 12 -17.62 -3.09 -17.77
C TRP A 12 -18.09 -4.42 -18.38
N VAL A 13 -19.22 -4.94 -17.93
CA VAL A 13 -19.85 -6.15 -18.46
C VAL A 13 -21.24 -5.77 -18.92
N ASP A 14 -21.53 -5.93 -20.21
CA ASP A 14 -22.82 -5.54 -20.74
C ASP A 14 -23.95 -6.51 -20.32
N GLN A 15 -25.19 -6.14 -20.64
CA GLN A 15 -26.38 -6.94 -20.34
C GLN A 15 -26.38 -8.35 -20.96
N LYS A 16 -25.56 -8.61 -21.99
CA LYS A 16 -25.40 -9.93 -22.62
C LYS A 16 -24.30 -10.76 -21.94
N GLY A 17 -23.63 -10.21 -20.93
CA GLY A 17 -22.48 -10.82 -20.26
C GLY A 17 -21.17 -10.62 -21.01
N THR A 18 -21.13 -9.74 -22.02
CA THR A 18 -19.91 -9.46 -22.78
C THR A 18 -19.02 -8.52 -22.00
N VAL A 19 -17.75 -8.88 -21.85
CA VAL A 19 -16.76 -8.02 -21.21
C VAL A 19 -16.27 -6.99 -22.22
N HIS A 20 -16.32 -5.73 -21.82
CA HIS A 20 -15.73 -4.62 -22.58
C HIS A 20 -14.57 -4.02 -21.77
N PHE A 21 -13.51 -3.65 -22.47
CA PHE A 21 -12.34 -3.03 -21.85
C PHE A 21 -11.71 -2.04 -22.82
N GLN A 22 -11.28 -0.91 -22.30
CA GLN A 22 -10.64 0.17 -23.05
C GLN A 22 -9.35 0.56 -22.35
N ASP A 23 -8.30 0.64 -23.15
CA ASP A 23 -7.04 1.25 -22.75
C ASP A 23 -7.13 2.76 -22.90
N ARG A 24 -6.70 3.52 -21.90
CA ARG A 24 -6.86 4.97 -21.87
C ARG A 24 -5.74 5.70 -21.16
N TYR A 25 -5.46 6.90 -21.65
CA TYR A 25 -4.50 7.82 -21.06
C TYR A 25 -5.12 9.16 -20.64
N ALA A 26 -4.73 9.67 -19.48
CA ALA A 26 -5.24 10.93 -18.95
C ALA A 26 -4.21 12.07 -19.04
N PHE A 27 -4.29 12.92 -20.07
CA PHE A 27 -3.46 14.14 -20.18
C PHE A 27 -3.72 15.22 -19.11
N GLY A 28 -4.86 15.14 -18.41
CA GLY A 28 -5.31 16.14 -17.47
C GLY A 28 -6.42 15.64 -16.54
N MET A 29 -7.07 16.57 -15.84
CA MET A 29 -8.26 16.30 -15.02
C MET A 29 -9.53 16.36 -15.87
N SER A 30 -9.49 15.70 -17.03
CA SER A 30 -10.54 15.65 -18.05
C SER A 30 -10.76 14.20 -18.46
N ARG A 31 -11.79 13.94 -19.29
CA ARG A 31 -12.05 12.58 -19.81
C ARG A 31 -10.77 11.98 -20.42
N PRO A 32 -10.30 10.80 -19.96
CA PRO A 32 -9.14 10.12 -20.55
C PRO A 32 -9.42 9.74 -22.00
N VAL A 33 -8.42 9.91 -22.86
CA VAL A 33 -8.53 9.53 -24.27
C VAL A 33 -8.29 8.03 -24.43
N ILE A 34 -8.84 7.43 -25.49
CA ILE A 34 -8.52 6.05 -25.85
C ILE A 34 -7.05 6.00 -26.25
N ASP A 35 -6.32 5.07 -25.65
CA ASP A 35 -5.00 4.69 -26.08
C ASP A 35 -5.11 3.57 -27.12
N ASN A 36 -4.52 3.79 -28.28
CA ASN A 36 -4.58 2.88 -29.42
C ASN A 36 -3.22 2.67 -30.08
N THR A 37 -2.13 3.08 -29.41
CA THR A 37 -0.76 2.89 -29.87
C THR A 37 -0.37 1.41 -29.77
N THR A 38 -0.77 0.74 -28.69
CA THR A 38 -0.50 -0.68 -28.42
C THR A 38 -1.70 -1.39 -27.81
N THR A 39 -1.60 -2.72 -27.62
CA THR A 39 -2.57 -3.51 -26.85
C THR A 39 -1.88 -4.06 -25.61
N ASP A 40 -2.09 -3.39 -24.48
CA ASP A 40 -1.34 -3.66 -23.25
C ASP A 40 -2.07 -4.58 -22.26
N TRP A 41 -3.37 -4.74 -22.46
CA TRP A 41 -4.27 -5.49 -21.59
C TRP A 41 -4.82 -6.73 -22.30
N PHE A 42 -4.58 -7.91 -21.72
CA PHE A 42 -4.88 -9.19 -22.35
C PHE A 42 -5.51 -10.17 -21.35
N HIS A 43 -6.06 -11.29 -21.85
CA HIS A 43 -6.84 -12.26 -21.07
C HIS A 43 -8.01 -11.64 -20.28
N LEU A 44 -8.79 -10.80 -20.96
CA LEU A 44 -9.99 -10.19 -20.39
C LEU A 44 -11.03 -11.27 -20.09
N GLN A 45 -11.42 -11.37 -18.83
CA GLN A 45 -12.56 -12.16 -18.38
C GLN A 45 -13.35 -11.32 -17.40
N GLY A 46 -14.65 -11.52 -17.33
CA GLY A 46 -15.46 -10.72 -16.45
C GLY A 46 -16.86 -11.27 -16.31
N ARG A 47 -17.49 -10.87 -15.23
CA ARG A 47 -18.86 -11.25 -14.90
C ARG A 47 -19.50 -10.16 -14.07
N GLU A 48 -20.81 -10.03 -14.24
CA GLU A 48 -21.64 -9.25 -13.35
C GLU A 48 -22.60 -10.17 -12.62
N GLN A 49 -22.52 -10.19 -11.28
CA GLN A 49 -23.35 -11.05 -10.45
C GLN A 49 -23.59 -10.41 -9.09
N ASN A 50 -24.83 -10.44 -8.62
CA ASN A 50 -25.23 -9.95 -7.30
C ASN A 50 -24.82 -8.48 -7.03
N GLY A 51 -24.90 -7.62 -8.06
CA GLY A 51 -24.51 -6.21 -7.96
C GLY A 51 -23.00 -5.96 -7.97
N TRP A 52 -22.19 -6.98 -8.30
CA TRP A 52 -20.74 -6.86 -8.44
C TRP A 52 -20.31 -7.12 -9.88
N THR A 53 -19.57 -6.19 -10.45
CA THR A 53 -18.82 -6.39 -11.69
C THR A 53 -17.38 -6.77 -11.33
N SER A 54 -16.92 -7.92 -11.82
CA SER A 54 -15.55 -8.39 -11.66
C SER A 54 -14.92 -8.52 -13.03
N ILE A 55 -13.75 -7.90 -13.23
CA ILE A 55 -12.96 -8.00 -14.46
C ILE A 55 -11.55 -8.44 -14.10
N GLN A 56 -11.10 -9.50 -14.77
CA GLN A 56 -9.76 -10.04 -14.70
C GLN A 56 -9.04 -9.72 -16.00
N PHE A 57 -7.79 -9.31 -15.88
CA PHE A 57 -6.90 -9.00 -16.99
C PHE A 57 -5.47 -9.40 -16.63
N LYS A 58 -4.60 -9.42 -17.63
CA LYS A 58 -3.15 -9.41 -17.49
C LYS A 58 -2.61 -8.19 -18.23
N ARG A 59 -1.53 -7.63 -17.69
CA ARG A 59 -0.77 -6.51 -18.28
C ARG A 59 0.70 -6.79 -18.03
N LEU A 60 1.56 -6.40 -18.97
CA LEU A 60 3.00 -6.47 -18.75
C LEU A 60 3.42 -5.50 -17.65
N LEU A 61 4.55 -5.78 -17.00
CA LEU A 61 5.09 -4.87 -15.98
C LEU A 61 5.62 -3.59 -16.61
N ASP A 62 6.21 -3.70 -17.79
CA ASP A 62 6.68 -2.59 -18.60
C ASP A 62 6.30 -2.93 -20.05
N THR A 63 5.49 -2.06 -20.66
CA THR A 63 4.96 -2.23 -22.01
C THR A 63 5.82 -1.54 -23.06
N CYS A 64 6.76 -0.69 -22.61
CA CYS A 64 7.53 0.23 -23.45
C CYS A 64 6.67 1.23 -24.24
N ASP A 65 5.40 1.42 -23.86
CA ASP A 65 4.57 2.50 -24.39
C ASP A 65 4.84 3.81 -23.64
N SER A 66 4.92 4.91 -24.38
CA SER A 66 5.08 6.27 -23.87
C SER A 66 3.90 6.80 -23.04
N MET A 67 2.68 6.26 -23.25
CA MET A 67 1.47 6.60 -22.50
C MET A 67 1.28 5.70 -21.28
N ASP A 68 2.09 4.66 -21.13
CA ASP A 68 1.99 3.73 -20.02
C ASP A 68 2.90 4.08 -18.83
N VAL A 69 2.46 3.65 -17.65
CA VAL A 69 3.27 3.77 -16.42
C VAL A 69 3.88 2.40 -16.08
N PRO A 70 5.21 2.24 -16.17
CA PRO A 70 5.85 0.98 -15.81
C PRO A 70 5.63 0.63 -14.33
N ILE A 71 5.22 -0.61 -14.07
CA ILE A 71 5.06 -1.20 -12.75
C ILE A 71 6.43 -1.61 -12.24
N LYS A 72 7.01 -0.78 -11.38
CA LYS A 72 8.35 -0.99 -10.81
C LYS A 72 8.28 -1.63 -9.43
N SER A 73 9.43 -2.17 -9.00
CA SER A 73 9.61 -2.60 -7.61
C SER A 73 9.48 -1.40 -6.67
N GLY A 74 8.92 -1.64 -5.48
CA GLY A 74 8.59 -0.59 -4.51
C GLY A 74 7.11 -0.18 -4.53
N THR A 75 6.83 1.02 -4.03
CA THR A 75 5.47 1.53 -3.87
C THR A 75 4.90 2.02 -5.20
N ASN A 76 3.81 1.40 -5.65
CA ASN A 76 3.03 1.83 -6.80
C ASN A 76 1.80 2.62 -6.31
N VAL A 77 1.40 3.66 -7.05
CA VAL A 77 0.23 4.47 -6.70
C VAL A 77 -0.91 4.12 -7.64
N LEU A 78 -1.87 3.35 -7.14
CA LEU A 78 -3.09 3.04 -7.86
C LEU A 78 -4.13 4.12 -7.65
N ILE A 79 -4.82 4.48 -8.72
CA ILE A 79 -6.07 5.23 -8.66
C ILE A 79 -7.22 4.30 -9.04
N PHE A 80 -8.40 4.55 -8.50
CA PHE A 80 -9.60 3.83 -8.88
C PHE A 80 -10.78 4.81 -8.98
N ALA A 81 -11.74 4.45 -9.82
CA ALA A 81 -13.02 5.12 -9.96
C ALA A 81 -14.08 4.10 -10.40
N TYR A 82 -15.34 4.34 -10.05
CA TYR A 82 -16.44 3.46 -10.49
C TYR A 82 -17.73 4.24 -10.77
N GLY A 83 -18.54 3.66 -11.67
CA GLY A 83 -19.87 4.13 -12.04
C GLY A 83 -20.96 3.12 -11.66
N PHE A 84 -22.22 3.50 -11.82
CA PHE A 84 -23.39 2.60 -11.66
C PHE A 84 -24.09 2.31 -12.99
N VAL A 85 -23.59 2.89 -14.08
CA VAL A 85 -24.20 2.81 -15.40
C VAL A 85 -23.06 2.49 -16.36
N ASP A 86 -23.30 1.52 -17.24
CA ASP A 86 -22.38 1.16 -18.30
C ASP A 86 -22.17 2.34 -19.26
N PRO A 87 -20.98 2.46 -19.89
CA PRO A 87 -20.74 3.48 -20.88
C PRO A 87 -21.73 3.43 -22.05
N ASP A 88 -22.18 4.60 -22.51
CA ASP A 88 -23.02 4.69 -23.69
C ASP A 88 -22.19 4.41 -24.95
N LEU A 89 -22.44 3.24 -25.56
CA LEU A 89 -21.77 2.75 -26.76
C LEU A 89 -22.32 3.35 -28.07
N SER A 90 -23.33 4.22 -28.01
CA SER A 90 -23.81 4.96 -29.19
C SER A 90 -22.77 5.98 -29.71
N ARG A 91 -21.76 6.30 -28.89
CA ARG A 91 -20.60 7.11 -29.26
C ARG A 91 -19.38 6.22 -29.50
N SER A 92 -18.59 6.57 -30.52
CA SER A 92 -17.42 5.78 -30.96
C SER A 92 -16.35 5.60 -29.89
N ASP A 93 -16.34 6.43 -28.84
CA ASP A 93 -15.39 6.32 -27.74
C ASP A 93 -15.97 5.77 -26.44
N GLY A 94 -17.26 5.43 -26.38
CA GLY A 94 -17.95 5.02 -25.14
C GLY A 94 -18.03 6.16 -24.13
N ASP A 95 -19.24 6.69 -23.88
CA ASP A 95 -19.39 7.83 -22.96
C ASP A 95 -19.25 7.40 -21.49
N ILE A 96 -18.01 7.45 -20.99
CA ILE A 96 -17.69 7.16 -19.60
C ILE A 96 -18.13 8.33 -18.70
N SER A 97 -19.17 8.10 -17.90
CA SER A 97 -19.73 9.09 -17.00
C SER A 97 -18.74 9.54 -15.91
N TYR A 98 -18.87 10.79 -15.47
CA TYR A 98 -18.05 11.31 -14.38
C TYR A 98 -18.32 10.54 -13.07
N HIS A 99 -17.25 10.04 -12.44
CA HIS A 99 -17.32 9.22 -11.23
C HIS A 99 -17.75 10.01 -9.98
N GLY A 100 -17.67 11.35 -9.98
CA GLY A 100 -17.95 12.17 -8.80
C GLY A 100 -17.00 11.83 -7.64
N THR A 101 -17.55 11.58 -6.45
CA THR A 101 -16.79 11.19 -5.25
C THR A 101 -16.40 9.72 -5.21
N ARG A 102 -16.89 8.89 -6.15
CA ARG A 102 -16.65 7.43 -6.22
C ARG A 102 -15.27 7.13 -6.83
N ARG A 103 -14.23 7.62 -6.18
CA ARG A 103 -12.83 7.48 -6.59
C ARG A 103 -11.91 7.48 -5.40
N GLY A 104 -10.68 7.03 -5.60
CA GLY A 104 -9.65 7.13 -4.58
C GLY A 104 -8.26 6.79 -5.10
N THR A 105 -7.30 6.88 -4.20
CA THR A 105 -5.90 6.58 -4.46
C THR A 105 -5.40 5.64 -3.37
N ARG A 106 -4.59 4.63 -3.74
CA ARG A 106 -3.97 3.70 -2.79
C ARG A 106 -2.53 3.40 -3.20
N MET A 107 -1.65 3.42 -2.20
CA MET A 107 -0.26 3.00 -2.36
C MET A 107 -0.13 1.50 -2.09
N ILE A 108 0.38 0.73 -3.05
CA ILE A 108 0.51 -0.74 -2.95
C ILE A 108 1.82 -1.20 -3.60
N PRO A 109 2.58 -2.13 -2.99
CA PRO A 109 3.71 -2.76 -3.65
C PRO A 109 3.25 -3.92 -4.56
N LEU A 110 3.00 -3.64 -5.84
CA LEU A 110 2.50 -4.64 -6.81
C LEU A 110 3.49 -5.76 -7.14
N ARG A 111 4.80 -5.53 -6.93
CA ARG A 111 5.86 -6.53 -7.12
C ARG A 111 6.38 -7.13 -5.82
N SER A 112 5.67 -6.98 -4.70
CA SER A 112 6.05 -7.71 -3.48
C SER A 112 5.72 -9.17 -3.69
N TYR A 113 6.74 -10.04 -3.72
CA TYR A 113 6.51 -11.47 -3.61
C TYR A 113 5.71 -11.71 -2.32
N GLY A 114 4.60 -12.42 -2.46
CA GLY A 114 3.75 -12.78 -1.35
C GLY A 114 4.50 -13.74 -0.45
N ASP A 115 5.23 -13.21 0.52
CA ASP A 115 5.54 -13.99 1.70
C ASP A 115 4.20 -14.51 2.24
N PRO A 116 4.09 -15.81 2.54
CA PRO A 116 2.87 -16.34 3.13
C PRO A 116 2.49 -15.49 4.36
N PRO A 117 1.19 -15.34 4.67
CA PRO A 117 0.78 -14.59 5.84
C PRO A 117 1.61 -15.02 7.05
N LEU A 118 2.28 -14.07 7.71
CA LEU A 118 3.24 -14.33 8.80
C LEU A 118 2.66 -15.30 9.84
N GLU A 119 1.37 -15.20 10.15
CA GLU A 119 0.65 -16.09 11.06
C GLU A 119 0.71 -17.57 10.65
N LYS A 120 0.61 -17.88 9.35
CA LYS A 120 0.71 -19.26 8.84
C LYS A 120 2.15 -19.75 8.88
N GLN A 121 3.11 -18.87 8.63
CA GLN A 121 4.53 -19.23 8.59
C GLN A 121 5.10 -19.54 9.99
N PHE A 122 4.59 -18.86 11.03
CA PHE A 122 5.07 -18.99 12.40
C PHE A 122 4.04 -19.63 13.34
N ALA A 123 3.07 -20.35 12.76
CA ALA A 123 2.09 -21.12 13.51
C ALA A 123 2.78 -22.14 14.43
N GLY A 124 2.34 -22.22 15.69
CA GLY A 124 2.88 -23.15 16.69
C GLY A 124 4.16 -22.69 17.39
N LEU A 125 4.76 -21.56 16.98
CA LEU A 125 5.80 -20.92 17.78
C LEU A 125 5.19 -20.23 18.99
N GLU A 126 5.95 -20.23 20.08
CA GLU A 126 5.60 -19.44 21.25
C GLU A 126 5.63 -17.93 20.91
N SER A 127 4.68 -17.17 21.46
CA SER A 127 4.62 -15.73 21.26
C SER A 127 4.29 -14.97 22.53
N PHE A 128 4.72 -13.71 22.59
CA PHE A 128 4.33 -12.76 23.63
C PHE A 128 4.12 -11.37 23.04
N GLU A 129 3.44 -10.51 23.81
CA GLU A 129 3.01 -9.20 23.32
C GLU A 129 3.41 -8.08 24.29
N PHE A 130 3.75 -6.94 23.71
CA PHE A 130 3.83 -5.67 24.44
C PHE A 130 2.73 -4.75 23.91
N ARG A 131 1.74 -4.45 24.76
CA ARG A 131 0.56 -3.65 24.42
C ARG A 131 0.39 -2.43 25.31
N ALA A 132 -0.02 -1.32 24.71
CA ALA A 132 -0.45 -0.08 25.36
C ALA A 132 -1.80 -0.21 26.09
N ARG A 133 -2.11 -1.39 26.64
CA ARG A 133 -3.43 -1.80 27.18
C ARG A 133 -4.22 -0.65 27.82
N ASN A 134 -5.39 -0.36 27.27
CA ASN A 134 -6.33 0.65 27.73
C ASN A 134 -5.73 2.05 27.88
N TYR A 135 -4.79 2.43 27.01
CA TYR A 135 -4.21 3.76 27.03
C TYR A 135 -5.21 4.77 26.48
N ARG A 136 -5.61 5.75 27.29
CA ARG A 136 -6.44 6.87 26.82
C ARG A 136 -5.56 7.88 26.12
N VAL A 137 -5.66 7.95 24.80
CA VAL A 137 -4.91 8.91 24.00
C VAL A 137 -5.46 10.32 24.27
N PRO A 138 -4.60 11.29 24.65
CA PRO A 138 -5.00 12.68 24.82
C PRO A 138 -5.69 13.29 23.58
N SER A 139 -6.36 14.42 23.80
CA SER A 139 -6.99 15.17 22.71
C SER A 139 -6.00 16.01 21.89
N ASP A 140 -4.73 16.06 22.29
CA ASP A 140 -3.67 16.80 21.62
C ASP A 140 -3.53 16.39 20.15
N GLU A 141 -3.07 17.34 19.31
CA GLU A 141 -2.87 17.11 17.87
C GLU A 141 -1.88 15.97 17.60
N SER A 142 -0.89 15.79 18.48
CA SER A 142 0.09 14.71 18.41
C SER A 142 0.43 14.20 19.81
N THR A 143 0.49 12.88 19.97
CA THR A 143 0.88 12.21 21.22
C THR A 143 1.93 11.15 20.93
N TYR A 144 3.05 11.21 21.65
CA TYR A 144 4.05 10.15 21.68
C TYR A 144 3.94 9.40 23.02
N TYR A 145 3.71 8.10 22.97
CA TYR A 145 3.52 7.26 24.16
C TYR A 145 4.68 6.27 24.32
N CYS A 146 5.31 6.29 25.49
CA CYS A 146 6.37 5.35 25.85
C CYS A 146 5.95 4.53 27.07
N LYS A 147 6.20 3.22 27.02
CA LYS A 147 5.97 2.32 28.15
C LYS A 147 7.10 1.30 28.22
N VAL A 148 7.61 1.10 29.44
CA VAL A 148 8.61 0.09 29.73
C VAL A 148 7.91 -1.23 30.05
N TYR A 149 8.38 -2.32 29.46
CA TYR A 149 7.87 -3.67 29.70
C TYR A 149 9.00 -4.55 30.25
N LYS A 150 8.61 -5.52 31.10
CA LYS A 150 9.52 -6.60 31.51
C LYS A 150 9.45 -7.71 30.47
N ALA A 151 10.61 -8.20 30.02
CA ALA A 151 10.68 -9.35 29.13
C ALA A 151 10.16 -10.63 29.85
N PRO A 152 9.59 -11.60 29.11
CA PRO A 152 9.19 -12.87 29.70
C PRO A 152 10.40 -13.62 30.28
N THR A 153 10.24 -14.15 31.49
CA THR A 153 11.34 -14.74 32.28
C THR A 153 11.35 -16.26 32.29
N HIS A 154 10.37 -16.91 31.66
CA HIS A 154 10.23 -18.37 31.67
C HIS A 154 11.12 -19.07 30.61
N PHE A 155 11.77 -18.31 29.73
CA PHE A 155 12.76 -18.86 28.81
C PHE A 155 14.05 -19.19 29.58
N PRO A 156 14.48 -20.47 29.63
CA PRO A 156 15.63 -20.87 30.43
C PRO A 156 16.98 -20.45 29.81
N ALA A 157 16.99 -20.01 28.55
CA ALA A 157 18.18 -19.60 27.80
C ALA A 157 17.85 -18.54 26.75
N LYS A 158 18.89 -17.95 26.13
CA LYS A 158 18.75 -16.99 25.01
C LYS A 158 17.90 -17.60 23.89
N ARG A 159 17.01 -16.79 23.33
CA ARG A 159 16.17 -17.12 22.16
C ARG A 159 16.24 -16.02 21.10
N HIS A 160 15.89 -16.35 19.87
CA HIS A 160 15.67 -15.37 18.80
C HIS A 160 14.18 -15.05 18.66
N ALA A 161 13.87 -13.75 18.57
CA ALA A 161 12.60 -13.31 17.98
C ALA A 161 12.71 -13.45 16.46
N VAL A 162 11.88 -14.30 15.87
CA VAL A 162 11.97 -14.68 14.45
C VAL A 162 10.93 -13.99 13.57
N ALA A 163 9.92 -13.38 14.20
CA ALA A 163 8.95 -12.52 13.54
C ALA A 163 8.35 -11.54 14.53
N THR A 164 7.92 -10.40 13.99
CA THR A 164 7.14 -9.40 14.72
C THR A 164 5.88 -9.08 13.94
N TYR A 165 4.76 -8.91 14.65
CA TYR A 165 3.50 -8.50 14.05
C TYR A 165 2.96 -7.26 14.75
N ASP A 166 2.54 -6.28 13.95
CA ASP A 166 1.88 -5.07 14.44
C ASP A 166 0.42 -5.38 14.77
N GLU A 167 0.12 -5.41 16.06
CA GLU A 167 -1.23 -5.61 16.60
C GLU A 167 -1.93 -4.26 16.56
N ARG A 168 -2.48 -3.90 15.39
CA ARG A 168 -3.18 -2.62 15.21
C ARG A 168 -4.37 -2.50 16.15
N GLY A 169 -4.31 -1.50 17.03
CA GLY A 169 -5.45 -1.05 17.82
C GLY A 169 -6.42 -0.29 16.92
N TYR A 170 -7.68 -0.73 16.84
CA TYR A 170 -8.73 0.04 16.18
C TYR A 170 -9.22 1.12 17.13
N PHE A 171 -9.11 2.39 16.74
CA PHE A 171 -9.73 3.49 17.48
C PHE A 171 -11.25 3.45 17.25
N PHE A 172 -12.02 3.06 18.27
CA PHE A 172 -13.44 3.38 18.28
C PHE A 172 -13.58 4.88 18.57
N CYS A 173 -14.19 5.61 17.63
CA CYS A 173 -14.18 7.07 17.49
C CYS A 173 -14.80 7.87 18.67
N LEU A 174 -15.18 7.23 19.78
CA LEU A 174 -15.84 7.91 20.90
C LEU A 174 -14.95 8.06 22.14
N ASP A 175 -14.00 7.15 22.40
CA ASP A 175 -13.22 7.15 23.66
C ASP A 175 -11.69 7.18 23.49
N ARG A 176 -11.17 7.23 22.25
CA ARG A 176 -9.73 7.21 21.91
C ARG A 176 -8.88 6.27 22.81
N VAL A 177 -9.41 5.08 23.09
CA VAL A 177 -8.70 4.07 23.88
C VAL A 177 -7.86 3.22 22.94
N ASP A 178 -6.55 3.28 23.12
CA ASP A 178 -5.58 2.45 22.40
C ASP A 178 -5.31 1.13 23.13
N ASN A 179 -5.16 0.08 22.34
CA ASN A 179 -4.75 -1.26 22.75
C ASN A 179 -3.72 -1.86 21.77
N SER A 180 -3.10 -0.99 20.95
CA SER A 180 -2.08 -1.37 20.00
C SER A 180 -0.85 -1.95 20.69
N GLY A 181 -0.04 -2.65 19.90
CA GLY A 181 1.18 -3.23 20.40
C GLY A 181 1.94 -4.03 19.34
N ILE A 182 2.97 -4.74 19.82
CA ILE A 182 3.79 -5.60 18.97
C ILE A 182 3.76 -7.00 19.57
N ARG A 183 3.48 -7.99 18.73
CA ARG A 183 3.65 -9.41 19.04
C ARG A 183 4.99 -9.89 18.53
N PHE A 184 5.70 -10.66 19.35
CA PHE A 184 6.95 -11.33 19.00
C PHE A 184 6.73 -12.83 18.94
N TYR A 185 7.21 -13.48 17.87
CA TYR A 185 7.26 -14.94 17.75
C TYR A 185 8.68 -15.42 18.06
N ILE A 186 8.80 -16.44 18.90
CA ILE A 186 10.07 -16.92 19.44
C ILE A 186 10.44 -18.26 18.82
N GLY A 187 11.66 -18.33 18.28
CA GLY A 187 12.21 -19.57 17.75
C GLY A 187 12.56 -20.58 18.85
N ASN A 188 12.43 -21.87 18.53
CA ASN A 188 12.74 -22.96 19.44
C ASN A 188 14.25 -23.21 19.61
N GLU A 189 15.08 -22.65 18.73
CA GLU A 189 16.53 -22.84 18.70
C GLU A 189 17.22 -21.53 18.28
N LEU A 190 18.51 -21.41 18.59
CA LEU A 190 19.33 -20.32 18.09
C LEU A 190 19.71 -20.59 16.63
N ARG A 191 19.46 -19.61 15.77
CA ARG A 191 19.92 -19.65 14.38
C ARG A 191 21.40 -19.32 14.30
N GLN A 192 22.04 -19.69 13.20
CA GLN A 192 23.47 -19.49 12.95
C GLN A 192 23.91 -18.01 13.09
N HIS A 193 23.03 -17.07 12.75
CA HIS A 193 23.32 -15.65 12.74
C HIS A 193 22.31 -14.87 13.60
N ASP A 194 22.82 -13.86 14.32
CA ASP A 194 22.01 -12.85 14.99
C ASP A 194 21.59 -11.77 13.96
N LEU A 195 20.34 -11.28 14.05
CA LEU A 195 19.85 -10.16 13.24
C LEU A 195 20.04 -8.85 14.01
N GLY A 196 20.67 -7.86 13.36
CA GLY A 196 20.71 -6.48 13.83
C GLY A 196 19.79 -5.58 13.01
N TYR A 197 19.33 -4.48 13.61
CA TYR A 197 18.67 -3.39 12.89
C TYR A 197 19.57 -2.16 12.91
N LEU A 198 19.72 -1.52 11.75
CA LEU A 198 20.51 -0.31 11.59
C LEU A 198 19.62 0.76 10.95
N SER A 199 19.55 1.92 11.61
CA SER A 199 18.84 3.08 11.09
C SER A 199 19.84 4.05 10.46
N PHE A 200 19.55 4.50 9.24
CA PHE A 200 20.29 5.54 8.54
C PHE A 200 19.35 6.69 8.23
N GLY A 201 19.87 7.91 8.22
CA GLY A 201 19.09 9.09 7.90
C GLY A 201 19.58 10.32 8.65
N THR A 202 18.80 11.39 8.53
CA THR A 202 19.01 12.62 9.30
C THR A 202 18.14 12.55 10.56
N GLY A 203 18.73 12.76 11.73
CA GLY A 203 17.97 12.89 12.97
C GLY A 203 17.04 14.11 12.93
N PRO A 204 15.96 14.14 13.74
CA PRO A 204 15.08 15.30 13.81
C PRO A 204 15.88 16.51 14.30
N SER A 205 16.12 17.48 13.43
CA SER A 205 16.82 18.71 13.76
C SER A 205 16.17 19.89 13.03
N PRO A 206 15.57 20.84 13.76
CA PRO A 206 14.94 22.00 13.14
C PRO A 206 15.94 22.96 12.48
N VAL A 207 17.25 22.78 12.75
CA VAL A 207 18.32 23.62 12.19
C VAL A 207 19.04 22.92 11.04
N ALA A 208 19.20 21.60 11.10
CA ALA A 208 19.93 20.83 10.08
C ALA A 208 19.04 20.29 8.96
N LEU A 209 17.71 20.28 9.13
CA LEU A 209 16.76 19.77 8.14
C LEU A 209 15.59 20.74 7.95
N ALA A 210 15.66 21.54 6.90
CA ALA A 210 14.56 22.42 6.47
C ALA A 210 14.32 22.27 4.97
N ILE A 211 13.09 21.95 4.58
CA ILE A 211 12.66 21.90 3.19
C ILE A 211 11.96 23.23 2.85
N PRO A 212 12.46 24.02 1.88
CA PRO A 212 11.82 25.28 1.53
C PRO A 212 10.39 25.06 1.01
N PRO A 213 9.45 25.98 1.29
CA PRO A 213 8.09 25.87 0.76
C PRO A 213 8.09 25.98 -0.77
N GLN A 214 7.10 25.37 -1.42
CA GLN A 214 6.83 25.46 -2.87
C GLN A 214 7.89 24.88 -3.81
N VAL A 215 8.82 24.06 -3.30
CA VAL A 215 9.77 23.34 -4.16
C VAL A 215 9.14 22.09 -4.79
N ASN A 216 9.30 21.93 -6.11
CA ASN A 216 8.80 20.74 -6.82
C ASN A 216 9.61 19.47 -6.48
N ARG A 217 10.89 19.64 -6.14
CA ARG A 217 11.79 18.56 -5.71
C ARG A 217 12.89 19.15 -4.85
N PHE A 218 13.15 18.52 -3.71
CA PHE A 218 14.26 18.84 -2.81
C PHE A 218 14.93 17.53 -2.38
N ILE A 219 16.25 17.47 -2.45
CA ILE A 219 17.03 16.27 -2.13
C ILE A 219 17.64 16.48 -0.75
N VAL A 220 17.45 15.51 0.14
CA VAL A 220 18.08 15.46 1.47
C VAL A 220 19.00 14.26 1.48
N ASP A 221 20.29 14.52 1.66
CA ASP A 221 21.32 13.49 1.73
C ASP A 221 21.84 13.34 3.16
N SER A 222 22.08 12.10 3.57
CA SER A 222 22.70 11.75 4.85
C SER A 222 23.78 10.70 4.64
N TYR A 223 24.89 10.81 5.33
CA TYR A 223 26.06 9.96 5.12
C TYR A 223 26.41 9.18 6.39
N CYS A 224 26.78 7.92 6.22
CA CYS A 224 27.45 7.14 7.26
C CYS A 224 28.96 7.27 7.04
N SER A 225 29.66 7.97 7.93
CA SER A 225 31.12 8.15 7.80
C SER A 225 31.84 6.85 8.15
N PRO A 226 32.85 6.42 7.36
CA PRO A 226 33.69 5.28 7.71
C PRO A 226 34.54 5.52 8.97
N THR A 227 34.62 6.76 9.47
CA THR A 227 35.42 7.16 10.65
C THR A 227 34.60 7.39 11.92
N ALA A 228 33.36 6.90 12.02
CA ALA A 228 32.60 6.98 13.25
C ALA A 228 33.11 5.95 14.29
N GLY A 229 33.90 6.45 15.25
CA GLY A 229 34.27 5.78 16.50
C GLY A 229 33.56 6.41 17.68
#